data_AF-A0AAD2CY80-F1
#
_entry.id   AF-A0AAD2CY80-F1
#
_cell.length_a   1.000
_cell.length_b   1.000
_cell.length_c   1.000
_cell.angle_alpha   90.00
_cell.angle_beta   90.00
_cell.angle_gamma   90.00
#
_symmetry.space_group_name_H-M   'P 1'
#
loop_
_entity.id
_entity.type
_entity.pdbx_description
1 polymer ?
#
loop_
_entity_poly.entity_id
_entity_poly.type
_entity_poly.pdbx_seq_one_letter_code
_entity_poly.pdbx_strand_id
1 'polypeptide(L)'
;MSCLEKGIEYDPSVRPGRGRQAVVKRGSVVEQTIANLVETGSSIEEATNLLNEELKEKHATNDCDSPLVLYSVSSVYTCIKSLKPKVSKIKLRSQGRVDENSPWAKARLGWATQLLIKLGLLEEDPTKDYYTKSKLESLEISQIVFWDETHTKCVIGAGAGRDFVFVFPRDSNGNLNPDGGTYTDTKFNRLKVKYEKEVRLCLGCAAVQINGQDEYVGKRCVPFDYSGKTILSISDYKSKCQAEIQRVRALKGEVPPWYLKTRVKDKCYRNDTVRIGLKRVGKVLQEQFQMINIFTIQDLIETEGSFADRLNPCPPGCKWREDQLQSWYKQAKENLVEGDGKEVVDHRKAENPYESRYGQGWEEELRKVLHRNGSVSVAHLVDHIVHESAQTMKGTKHDNDWRFYHDALTLMTSADLIDYMKAKGIYHRWILPEQGLFEDDTALRNYRGRPPGDSPELMPWDNNLNQDAHVSVERHVGITSVYEKGDPRKFSKSTPNEGARAYKRVLHPTEGVAPTPKRIVQD
;
A
#
# COMPACT_ATOMS: atom_id res chain seq x y z
N MET A 1 -23.08 46.01 34.21
CA MET A 1 -23.69 46.50 35.45
C MET A 1 -23.33 45.52 36.56
N SER A 2 -22.31 45.88 37.33
CA SER A 2 -21.52 44.95 38.15
C SER A 2 -21.92 45.05 39.63
N CYS A 3 -21.63 44.00 40.41
CA CYS A 3 -21.96 43.90 41.85
C CYS A 3 -21.47 45.10 42.71
N LEU A 4 -20.58 45.95 42.19
CA LEU A 4 -20.20 47.24 42.78
C LEU A 4 -21.35 48.27 42.84
N GLU A 5 -22.30 48.25 41.90
CA GLU A 5 -23.41 49.22 41.85
C GLU A 5 -24.51 48.95 42.91
N LYS A 6 -24.48 47.79 43.58
CA LYS A 6 -25.50 47.39 44.57
C LYS A 6 -25.01 47.37 46.02
N GLY A 7 -23.76 47.76 46.30
CA GLY A 7 -23.23 47.82 47.67
C GLY A 7 -23.21 46.47 48.39
N ILE A 8 -23.23 45.35 47.66
CA ILE A 8 -23.15 44.01 48.23
C ILE A 8 -21.66 43.67 48.39
N GLU A 9 -21.15 43.74 49.63
CA GLU A 9 -19.82 43.25 49.94
C GLU A 9 -19.71 41.76 49.62
N TYR A 10 -18.63 41.38 48.95
CA TYR A 10 -18.28 39.99 48.70
C TYR A 10 -17.95 39.32 50.04
N ASP A 11 -18.82 38.43 50.51
CA ASP A 11 -18.59 37.59 51.69
C ASP A 11 -17.93 36.26 51.27
N PRO A 12 -16.65 36.02 51.63
CA PRO A 12 -15.95 34.79 51.32
C PRO A 12 -16.24 33.64 52.30
N SER A 13 -17.24 33.76 53.19
CA SER A 13 -17.58 32.71 54.15
C SER A 13 -18.10 31.45 53.45
N VAL A 14 -17.21 30.45 53.44
CA VAL A 14 -17.36 29.14 52.82
C VAL A 14 -18.55 28.38 53.40
N ARG A 15 -19.45 27.89 52.55
CA ARG A 15 -20.50 26.93 52.93
C ARG A 15 -19.86 25.67 53.56
N PRO A 16 -20.26 25.25 54.77
CA PRO A 16 -19.78 23.99 55.35
C PRO A 16 -20.46 22.84 54.60
N GLY A 17 -19.68 22.04 53.85
CA GLY A 17 -20.23 20.88 53.14
C GLY A 17 -19.54 20.38 51.87
N ARG A 18 -18.27 20.71 51.61
CA ARG A 18 -17.44 19.92 50.66
C ARG A 18 -16.57 18.97 51.46
N GLY A 19 -16.75 17.66 51.26
CA GLY A 19 -16.06 16.61 52.00
C GLY A 19 -14.55 16.84 52.09
N ARG A 20 -13.95 16.48 53.24
CA ARG A 20 -12.50 16.59 53.47
C ARG A 20 -11.76 16.03 52.25
N GLN A 21 -10.99 16.86 51.55
CA GLN A 21 -10.03 16.37 50.57
C GLN A 21 -9.09 15.44 51.33
N ALA A 22 -9.03 14.16 50.95
CA ALA A 22 -7.99 13.27 51.42
C ALA A 22 -6.66 13.84 50.92
N VAL A 23 -5.92 14.49 51.82
CA VAL A 23 -4.60 15.06 51.54
C VAL A 23 -3.60 13.92 51.66
N VAL A 24 -2.88 13.66 50.57
CA VAL A 24 -1.77 12.70 50.59
C VAL A 24 -0.69 13.25 51.50
N LYS A 25 -0.35 12.52 52.56
CA LYS A 25 0.68 12.94 53.51
C LYS A 25 2.07 12.78 52.89
N ARG A 26 2.93 13.77 53.10
CA ARG A 26 4.32 13.71 52.66
C ARG A 26 5.08 12.60 53.36
N GLY A 27 5.91 11.86 52.63
CA GLY A 27 6.64 10.68 53.10
C GLY A 27 5.76 9.44 53.31
N SER A 28 4.48 9.46 52.90
CA SER A 28 3.61 8.30 53.03
C SER A 28 3.85 7.26 51.94
N VAL A 29 3.50 6.00 52.23
CA VAL A 29 3.49 4.92 51.23
C VAL A 29 2.60 5.29 50.03
N VAL A 30 1.49 6.01 50.27
CA VAL A 30 0.60 6.51 49.22
C VAL A 30 1.31 7.52 48.30
N GLU A 31 2.09 8.45 48.85
CA GLU A 31 2.90 9.40 48.06
C GLU A 31 3.92 8.66 47.18
N GLN A 32 4.57 7.62 47.72
CA GLN A 32 5.52 6.79 46.97
C GLN A 32 4.84 5.97 45.87
N THR A 33 3.68 5.37 46.14
CA THR A 33 2.91 4.63 45.14
C THR A 33 2.49 5.56 43.99
N ILE A 34 2.02 6.78 44.29
CA ILE A 34 1.68 7.78 43.28
C ILE A 34 2.92 8.11 42.42
N ALA A 35 4.08 8.34 43.04
CA ALA A 35 5.31 8.62 42.30
C ALA A 35 5.68 7.47 41.35
N ASN A 36 5.68 6.22 41.84
CA ASN A 36 6.02 5.03 41.05
C ASN A 36 5.08 4.83 39.85
N LEU A 37 3.76 5.00 40.06
CA LEU A 37 2.77 4.83 39.00
C LEU A 37 2.97 5.88 37.89
N VAL A 38 3.26 7.13 38.26
CA VAL A 38 3.48 8.21 37.31
C VAL A 38 4.82 8.07 36.58
N GLU A 39 5.89 7.66 37.28
CA GLU A 39 7.22 7.43 36.67
C GLU A 39 7.23 6.27 35.67
N THR A 40 6.40 5.25 35.89
CA THR A 40 6.22 4.12 34.96
C THR A 40 5.33 4.47 33.77
N GLY A 41 4.78 5.69 33.73
CA GLY A 41 4.03 6.23 32.58
C GLY A 41 2.51 6.18 32.73
N SER A 42 1.98 5.84 33.90
CA SER A 42 0.53 5.87 34.14
C SER A 42 -0.01 7.29 34.05
N SER A 43 -1.18 7.46 33.45
CA SER A 43 -1.90 8.73 33.51
C SER A 43 -2.33 9.06 34.95
N ILE A 44 -2.68 10.32 35.25
CA ILE A 44 -3.13 10.72 36.60
C ILE A 44 -4.40 9.92 37.00
N GLU A 45 -5.29 9.69 36.04
CA GLU A 45 -6.54 8.94 36.24
C GLU A 45 -6.25 7.46 36.51
N GLU A 46 -5.36 6.85 35.73
CA GLU A 46 -4.92 5.47 35.90
C GLU A 46 -4.18 5.25 37.23
N ALA A 47 -3.26 6.15 37.57
CA ALA A 47 -2.57 6.13 38.85
C ALA A 47 -3.54 6.25 40.04
N THR A 48 -4.60 7.05 39.89
CA THR A 48 -5.66 7.17 40.91
C THR A 48 -6.45 5.87 41.07
N ASN A 49 -6.80 5.22 39.95
CA ASN A 49 -7.56 3.98 39.97
C ASN A 49 -6.75 2.83 40.59
N LEU A 50 -5.51 2.63 40.13
CA LEU A 50 -4.62 1.58 40.62
C LEU A 50 -4.30 1.75 42.12
N LEU A 51 -4.03 2.99 42.56
CA LEU A 51 -3.84 3.30 43.97
C LEU A 51 -5.08 2.92 44.81
N ASN A 52 -6.27 3.30 44.34
CA ASN A 52 -7.51 3.02 45.07
C ASN A 52 -7.88 1.55 45.07
N GLU A 53 -7.55 0.79 44.01
CA GLU A 53 -7.70 -0.67 43.97
C GLU A 53 -6.77 -1.34 44.98
N GLU A 54 -5.49 -0.96 45.00
CA GLU A 54 -4.52 -1.47 45.98
C GLU A 54 -4.95 -1.17 47.43
N LEU A 55 -5.50 0.02 47.69
CA LEU A 55 -6.02 0.39 49.01
C LEU A 55 -7.26 -0.42 49.40
N LYS A 56 -8.15 -0.72 48.45
CA LYS A 56 -9.31 -1.59 48.67
C LYS A 56 -8.88 -3.02 48.99
N GLU A 57 -7.93 -3.55 48.24
CA GLU A 57 -7.39 -4.90 48.46
C GLU A 57 -6.71 -5.01 49.82
N LYS A 58 -5.83 -4.05 50.16
CA LYS A 58 -5.16 -4.02 51.47
C LYS A 58 -6.13 -3.87 52.63
N HIS A 59 -7.21 -3.10 52.47
CA HIS A 59 -8.26 -2.99 53.48
C HIS A 59 -9.09 -4.28 53.60
N ALA A 60 -9.29 -5.01 52.51
CA ALA A 60 -9.99 -6.29 52.53
C ALA A 60 -9.17 -7.43 53.17
N THR A 61 -7.83 -7.34 53.14
CA THR A 61 -6.94 -8.42 53.61
C THR A 61 -6.29 -8.19 54.98
N ASN A 62 -6.36 -6.97 55.54
CA ASN A 62 -5.76 -6.65 56.86
C ASN A 62 -6.78 -6.05 57.83
N ASP A 63 -6.73 -6.55 59.07
CA ASP A 63 -7.50 -6.14 60.25
C ASP A 63 -7.07 -4.74 60.73
N CYS A 64 -7.50 -3.72 60.00
CA CYS A 64 -7.18 -2.32 60.26
C CYS A 64 -8.45 -1.55 60.63
N ASP A 65 -8.56 -1.15 61.90
CA ASP A 65 -9.64 -0.29 62.43
C ASP A 65 -9.68 1.12 61.82
N SER A 66 -8.79 1.45 60.87
CA SER A 66 -8.81 2.74 60.18
C SER A 66 -9.77 2.71 58.99
N PRO A 67 -10.59 3.76 58.79
CA PRO A 67 -11.52 3.82 57.68
C PRO A 67 -10.77 3.81 56.34
N LEU A 68 -11.31 3.08 55.36
CA LEU A 68 -10.83 3.12 53.97
C LEU A 68 -10.85 4.56 53.45
N VAL A 69 -9.66 5.10 53.16
CA VAL A 69 -9.51 6.42 52.53
C VAL A 69 -9.17 6.23 51.07
N LEU A 70 -10.09 6.63 50.19
CA LEU A 70 -9.84 6.68 48.74
C LEU A 70 -9.45 8.10 48.32
N TYR A 71 -8.58 8.19 47.33
CA TYR A 71 -8.07 9.46 46.83
C TYR A 71 -8.75 9.83 45.52
N SER A 72 -9.06 11.12 45.38
CA SER A 72 -9.56 11.67 44.13
C SER A 72 -8.41 11.96 43.16
N VAL A 73 -8.73 12.07 41.86
CA VAL A 73 -7.79 12.53 40.83
C VAL A 73 -7.15 13.87 41.21
N SER A 74 -7.93 14.77 41.84
CA SER A 74 -7.42 16.07 42.32
C SER A 74 -6.40 15.94 43.46
N SER A 75 -6.61 14.99 44.38
CA SER A 75 -5.66 14.70 45.47
C SER A 75 -4.34 14.16 44.92
N VAL A 76 -4.42 13.21 43.98
CA VAL A 76 -3.26 12.61 43.31
C VAL A 76 -2.52 13.67 42.49
N TYR A 77 -3.22 14.50 41.71
CA TYR A 77 -2.63 15.60 40.95
C TYR A 77 -1.89 16.62 41.83
N THR A 78 -2.48 16.98 42.98
CA THR A 78 -1.87 17.90 43.93
C THR A 78 -0.60 17.30 44.54
N CYS A 79 -0.63 16.00 44.88
CA CYS A 79 0.54 15.26 45.33
C CYS A 79 1.67 15.29 44.27
N ILE A 80 1.36 14.94 43.01
CA ILE A 80 2.32 14.98 41.90
C ILE A 80 2.96 16.37 41.76
N LYS A 81 2.16 17.44 41.78
CA LYS A 81 2.70 18.82 41.74
C LYS A 81 3.66 19.11 42.90
N SER A 82 3.34 18.62 44.09
CA SER A 82 4.15 18.82 45.29
C SER A 82 5.50 18.08 45.22
N LEU A 83 5.56 16.98 44.47
CA LEU A 83 6.78 16.19 44.21
C LEU A 83 7.74 16.85 43.22
N LYS A 84 7.35 17.95 42.56
CA LYS A 84 8.18 18.71 41.60
C LYS A 84 8.79 17.80 40.51
N PRO A 85 7.97 17.06 39.74
CA PRO A 85 8.47 16.09 38.78
C PRO A 85 9.27 16.77 37.67
N LYS A 86 10.34 16.12 37.24
CA LYS A 86 11.10 16.53 36.06
C LYS A 86 10.59 15.75 34.85
N VAL A 87 10.15 16.46 33.83
CA VAL A 87 9.75 15.81 32.57
C VAL A 87 11.02 15.39 31.83
N SER A 88 11.22 14.08 31.70
CA SER A 88 12.23 13.50 30.81
C SER A 88 11.52 12.90 29.59
N LYS A 89 12.07 13.15 28.40
CA LYS A 89 11.55 12.51 27.18
C LYS A 89 12.06 11.07 27.17
N ILE A 90 11.15 10.10 27.11
CA ILE A 90 11.51 8.71 26.79
C ILE A 90 12.16 8.73 25.40
N LYS A 91 13.42 8.33 25.31
CA LYS A 91 14.11 8.19 24.02
C LYS A 91 13.65 6.89 23.39
N LEU A 92 13.12 6.96 22.18
CA LEU A 92 13.01 5.78 21.32
C LEU A 92 14.42 5.26 21.05
N ARG A 93 14.65 3.97 21.24
CA ARG A 93 15.92 3.32 20.94
C ARG A 93 15.84 2.76 19.51
N SER A 94 16.77 3.12 18.64
CA SER A 94 16.91 2.50 17.31
C SER A 94 17.25 1.01 17.43
N GLN A 95 16.90 0.23 16.41
CA GLN A 95 17.11 -1.22 16.40
C GLN A 95 18.58 -1.55 16.04
N GLY A 96 19.52 -1.21 16.92
CA GLY A 96 20.94 -1.53 16.75
C GLY A 96 21.60 -1.95 18.06
N ARG A 97 22.54 -2.89 17.98
CA ARG A 97 23.47 -3.15 19.10
C ARG A 97 24.50 -2.03 19.10
N VAL A 98 24.49 -1.18 20.14
CA VAL A 98 25.53 -0.17 20.44
C VAL A 98 26.87 -0.78 20.86
N ASP A 99 26.96 -2.11 20.86
CA ASP A 99 28.19 -2.83 21.07
C ASP A 99 29.06 -2.72 19.82
N GLU A 100 30.18 -2.00 19.95
CA GLU A 100 31.19 -1.79 18.89
C GLU A 100 31.74 -3.12 18.32
N ASN A 101 31.71 -4.18 19.13
CA ASN A 101 32.20 -5.50 18.73
C ASN A 101 31.10 -6.37 18.11
N SER A 102 29.87 -5.86 18.02
CA SER A 102 28.78 -6.59 17.39
C SER A 102 29.05 -6.81 15.90
N PRO A 103 28.58 -7.93 15.32
CA PRO A 103 28.69 -8.18 13.88
C PRO A 103 28.13 -7.05 13.03
N TRP A 104 27.03 -6.42 13.47
CA TRP A 104 26.44 -5.28 12.77
C TRP A 104 27.36 -4.06 12.77
N ALA A 105 27.93 -3.68 13.92
CA ALA A 105 28.80 -2.52 14.01
C ALA A 105 30.06 -2.67 13.14
N LYS A 106 30.67 -3.86 13.15
CA LYS A 106 31.81 -4.20 12.28
C LYS A 106 31.43 -4.16 10.80
N ALA A 107 30.29 -4.74 10.42
CA ALA A 107 29.82 -4.73 9.05
C ALA A 107 29.53 -3.30 8.57
N ARG A 108 28.85 -2.48 9.39
CA ARG A 108 28.56 -1.08 9.10
C ARG A 108 29.84 -0.27 8.92
N LEU A 109 30.82 -0.42 9.82
CA LEU A 109 32.11 0.25 9.70
C LEU A 109 32.81 -0.14 8.39
N GLY A 110 32.89 -1.43 8.08
CA GLY A 110 33.53 -1.89 6.84
C GLY A 110 32.82 -1.39 5.59
N TRP A 111 31.48 -1.40 5.60
CA TRP A 111 30.68 -0.89 4.49
C TRP A 111 30.87 0.60 4.26
N ALA A 112 30.73 1.41 5.32
CA ALA A 112 30.94 2.85 5.25
C ALA A 112 32.37 3.19 4.81
N THR A 113 33.37 2.45 5.29
CA THR A 113 34.78 2.61 4.88
C THR A 113 34.94 2.39 3.38
N GLN A 114 34.42 1.27 2.85
CA GLN A 114 34.49 0.99 1.41
C GLN A 114 33.78 2.06 0.58
N LEU A 115 32.60 2.52 1.01
CA LEU A 115 31.88 3.60 0.32
C LEU A 115 32.67 4.93 0.31
N LEU A 116 33.26 5.32 1.44
CA LEU A 116 34.07 6.54 1.53
C LEU A 116 35.30 6.47 0.61
N ILE A 117 35.95 5.30 0.51
CA ILE A 117 37.06 5.09 -0.44
C ILE A 117 36.58 5.22 -1.89
N LYS A 118 35.45 4.59 -2.24
CA LYS A 118 34.85 4.66 -3.58
C LYS A 118 34.46 6.08 -3.99
N LEU A 119 34.03 6.90 -3.03
CA LEU A 119 33.71 8.32 -3.20
C LEU A 119 34.95 9.23 -3.15
N GLY A 120 36.14 8.69 -2.89
CA GLY A 120 37.38 9.47 -2.76
C GLY A 120 37.44 10.36 -1.51
N LEU A 121 36.64 10.05 -0.48
CA LEU A 121 36.58 10.77 0.79
C LEU A 121 37.49 10.17 1.87
N LEU A 122 38.02 8.98 1.62
CA LEU A 122 38.97 8.29 2.49
C LEU A 122 40.08 7.66 1.65
N GLU A 123 41.30 7.67 2.19
CA GLU A 123 42.44 6.99 1.58
C GLU A 123 42.28 5.47 1.62
N GLU A 124 42.88 4.77 0.65
CA GLU A 124 42.85 3.31 0.59
C GLU A 124 43.68 2.67 1.71
N ASP A 125 43.28 1.45 2.10
CA ASP A 125 44.11 0.55 2.89
C ASP A 125 44.61 -0.58 1.96
N PRO A 126 45.85 -0.50 1.45
CA PRO A 126 46.35 -1.46 0.47
C PRO A 126 46.61 -2.85 1.08
N THR A 127 46.48 -3.03 2.40
CA THR A 127 46.63 -4.34 3.04
C THR A 127 45.45 -5.26 2.78
N LYS A 128 44.31 -4.71 2.33
CA LYS A 128 43.06 -5.43 2.11
C LYS A 128 42.52 -5.11 0.73
N ASP A 129 42.36 -6.14 -0.10
CA ASP A 129 41.87 -6.01 -1.48
C ASP A 129 40.54 -5.26 -1.59
N TYR A 130 39.65 -5.42 -0.59
CA TYR A 130 38.37 -4.73 -0.52
C TYR A 130 38.42 -3.26 -0.12
N TYR A 131 39.61 -2.71 0.13
CA TYR A 131 39.87 -1.29 0.32
C TYR A 131 40.86 -0.72 -0.70
N THR A 132 41.41 -1.53 -1.60
CA THR A 132 42.30 -1.07 -2.68
C THR A 132 41.49 -0.33 -3.76
N LYS A 133 41.70 0.97 -3.90
CA LYS A 133 40.94 1.86 -4.81
C LYS A 133 40.99 1.41 -6.27
N SER A 134 42.14 0.91 -6.73
CA SER A 134 42.28 0.40 -8.11
C SER A 134 41.47 -0.87 -8.41
N LYS A 135 41.01 -1.59 -7.36
CA LYS A 135 40.16 -2.78 -7.47
C LYS A 135 38.68 -2.48 -7.26
N LEU A 136 38.35 -1.28 -6.78
CA LEU A 136 36.99 -0.84 -6.51
C LEU A 136 36.46 -0.01 -7.67
N GLU A 137 35.16 -0.11 -7.93
CA GLU A 137 34.53 0.79 -8.88
C GLU A 137 34.47 2.23 -8.31
N SER A 138 34.94 3.22 -9.07
CA SER A 138 34.82 4.63 -8.70
C SER A 138 33.36 5.06 -8.66
N LEU A 139 33.00 5.90 -7.71
CA LEU A 139 31.63 6.35 -7.50
C LEU A 139 31.59 7.86 -7.25
N GLU A 140 30.61 8.55 -7.82
CA GLU A 140 30.29 9.93 -7.46
C GLU A 140 28.91 10.02 -6.82
N ILE A 141 28.69 10.94 -5.87
CA ILE A 141 27.36 11.16 -5.29
C ILE A 141 26.33 11.50 -6.38
N SER A 142 26.73 12.26 -7.40
CA SER A 142 25.87 12.64 -8.54
C SER A 142 25.44 11.46 -9.42
N GLN A 143 26.06 10.29 -9.25
CA GLN A 143 25.77 9.05 -9.96
C GLN A 143 24.69 8.20 -9.26
N ILE A 144 24.36 8.50 -8.00
CA ILE A 144 23.58 7.63 -7.12
C ILE A 144 22.12 8.08 -7.05
N VAL A 145 21.21 7.12 -7.25
CA VAL A 145 19.79 7.27 -6.90
C VAL A 145 19.50 6.46 -5.64
N PHE A 146 19.04 7.13 -4.59
CA PHE A 146 18.74 6.53 -3.29
C PHE A 146 17.29 6.09 -3.21
N TRP A 147 17.07 4.85 -2.80
CA TRP A 147 15.75 4.26 -2.65
C TRP A 147 15.56 3.63 -1.27
N ASP A 148 14.39 3.86 -0.69
CA ASP A 148 14.03 3.33 0.63
C ASP A 148 12.52 3.08 0.75
N GLU A 149 12.12 2.21 1.67
CA GLU A 149 10.73 1.85 1.94
C GLU A 149 10.18 2.51 3.21
N THR A 150 9.07 3.24 3.06
CA THR A 150 8.39 3.89 4.19
C THR A 150 6.96 3.39 4.36
N HIS A 151 6.59 3.13 5.62
CA HIS A 151 5.23 2.76 6.02
C HIS A 151 4.65 3.81 6.96
N THR A 152 3.44 4.30 6.67
CA THR A 152 2.73 5.21 7.57
C THR A 152 1.30 4.74 7.81
N LYS A 153 0.82 4.93 9.04
CA LYS A 153 -0.53 4.50 9.44
C LYS A 153 -1.60 5.38 8.84
N CYS A 154 -2.70 4.77 8.41
CA CYS A 154 -3.89 5.51 8.01
C CYS A 154 -4.54 6.16 9.24
N VAL A 155 -5.01 7.39 9.10
CA VAL A 155 -5.70 8.14 10.16
C VAL A 155 -7.15 8.37 9.75
N ILE A 156 -8.08 7.79 10.52
CA ILE A 156 -9.52 7.88 10.24
C ILE A 156 -10.21 8.76 11.28
N GLY A 157 -10.85 9.83 10.80
CA GLY A 157 -11.57 10.78 11.64
C GLY A 157 -10.75 12.02 12.00
N ALA A 158 -11.22 12.76 13.00
CA ALA A 158 -10.69 14.08 13.34
C ALA A 158 -9.47 14.03 14.30
N GLY A 159 -8.85 15.19 14.52
CA GLY A 159 -7.86 15.40 15.58
C GLY A 159 -6.39 15.29 15.19
N ALA A 160 -6.06 14.89 13.95
CA ALA A 160 -4.68 14.79 13.47
C ALA A 160 -3.73 14.07 14.46
N GLY A 161 -4.22 13.01 15.13
CA GLY A 161 -3.47 12.25 16.13
C GLY A 161 -3.63 12.72 17.59
N ARG A 162 -4.27 13.87 17.85
CA ARG A 162 -4.58 14.36 19.20
C ARG A 162 -5.94 13.89 19.69
N ASP A 163 -6.10 13.81 21.02
CA ASP A 163 -7.34 13.40 21.69
C ASP A 163 -8.33 14.55 21.90
N PHE A 164 -7.93 15.78 21.55
CA PHE A 164 -8.76 16.97 21.65
C PHE A 164 -8.58 17.87 20.41
N VAL A 165 -9.60 18.66 20.09
CA VAL A 165 -9.57 19.67 19.04
C VAL A 165 -10.01 21.01 19.62
N PHE A 166 -9.39 22.09 19.12
CA PHE A 166 -9.86 23.45 19.41
C PHE A 166 -10.97 23.80 18.40
N VAL A 167 -12.11 24.25 18.91
CA VAL A 167 -13.24 24.72 18.11
C VAL A 167 -13.32 26.23 18.23
N PHE A 168 -13.52 26.91 17.11
CA PHE A 168 -13.58 28.37 17.03
C PHE A 168 -14.95 28.81 16.48
N PRO A 169 -15.46 29.99 16.87
CA PRO A 169 -16.73 30.51 16.37
C PRO A 169 -16.63 30.87 14.89
N ARG A 170 -17.66 30.53 14.10
CA ARG A 170 -17.70 30.68 12.64
C ARG A 170 -18.92 31.48 12.17
N ASP A 171 -18.80 32.20 11.06
CA ASP A 171 -19.95 32.83 10.37
C ASP A 171 -20.72 31.82 9.49
N SER A 172 -21.80 32.28 8.83
CA SER A 172 -22.62 31.46 7.93
C SER A 172 -21.89 30.94 6.69
N ASN A 173 -20.72 31.51 6.37
CA ASN A 173 -19.87 31.11 5.25
C ASN A 173 -18.72 30.18 5.70
N GLY A 174 -18.62 29.86 6.99
CA GLY A 174 -17.57 29.00 7.55
C GLY A 174 -16.25 29.72 7.87
N ASN A 175 -16.22 31.06 7.81
CA ASN A 175 -15.04 31.85 8.17
C ASN A 175 -14.96 32.08 9.68
N LEU A 176 -13.76 32.35 10.20
CA LEU A 176 -13.56 32.69 11.61
C LEU A 176 -14.26 34.01 11.94
N ASN A 177 -15.13 34.02 12.95
CA ASN A 177 -15.80 35.22 13.43
C ASN A 177 -15.82 35.25 14.97
N PRO A 178 -14.80 35.86 15.62
CA PRO A 178 -14.69 35.92 17.07
C PRO A 178 -15.82 36.72 17.76
N ASP A 179 -16.34 37.74 17.08
CA ASP A 179 -17.21 38.76 17.68
C ASP A 179 -18.71 38.54 17.43
N GLY A 180 -19.07 37.44 16.75
CA GLY A 180 -20.48 37.10 16.49
C GLY A 180 -20.72 35.75 15.80
N GLY A 181 -19.70 34.89 15.69
CA GLY A 181 -19.83 33.56 15.11
C GLY A 181 -20.40 32.53 16.09
N THR A 182 -20.90 31.43 15.54
CA THR A 182 -21.40 30.30 16.33
C THR A 182 -20.36 29.17 16.37
N TYR A 183 -20.26 28.49 17.51
CA TYR A 183 -19.46 27.27 17.62
C TYR A 183 -20.21 26.10 16.96
N THR A 184 -19.45 25.13 16.44
CA THR A 184 -20.08 23.89 15.98
C THR A 184 -20.32 22.96 17.17
N ASP A 185 -21.54 22.44 17.28
CA ASP A 185 -21.90 21.39 18.24
C ASP A 185 -21.54 19.98 17.74
N THR A 186 -20.90 19.90 16.55
CA THR A 186 -20.54 18.64 15.94
C THR A 186 -19.48 17.94 16.77
N LYS A 187 -19.81 16.73 17.26
CA LYS A 187 -18.84 15.87 17.93
C LYS A 187 -17.83 15.33 16.92
N PHE A 188 -16.57 15.65 17.14
CA PHE A 188 -15.45 15.13 16.36
C PHE A 188 -15.13 13.72 16.82
N ASN A 189 -15.25 12.74 15.92
CA ASN A 189 -14.95 11.34 16.22
C ASN A 189 -13.65 10.92 15.52
N ARG A 190 -12.79 10.21 16.24
CA ARG A 190 -11.66 9.45 15.68
C ARG A 190 -11.99 7.97 15.77
N LEU A 191 -11.92 7.26 14.65
CA LEU A 191 -12.23 5.84 14.63
C LEU A 191 -11.03 5.06 15.17
N LYS A 192 -11.20 4.39 16.31
CA LYS A 192 -10.23 3.40 16.80
C LYS A 192 -10.45 2.10 16.02
N VAL A 193 -9.53 1.76 15.13
CA VAL A 193 -9.58 0.52 14.35
C VAL A 193 -8.79 -0.58 15.05
N LYS A 194 -9.31 -1.82 15.01
CA LYS A 194 -8.63 -2.99 15.60
C LYS A 194 -7.36 -3.38 14.83
N TYR A 195 -7.37 -3.17 13.51
CA TYR A 195 -6.24 -3.42 12.62
C TYR A 195 -6.01 -2.16 11.78
N GLU A 196 -4.92 -1.45 12.09
CA GLU A 196 -4.54 -0.25 11.37
C GLU A 196 -4.02 -0.65 9.98
N LYS A 197 -4.54 0.01 8.94
CA LYS A 197 -4.01 -0.14 7.59
C LYS A 197 -2.86 0.85 7.38
N GLU A 198 -1.90 0.46 6.57
CA GLU A 198 -0.72 1.27 6.27
C GLU A 198 -0.72 1.70 4.80
N VAL A 199 -0.26 2.93 4.58
CA VAL A 199 0.28 3.38 3.31
C VAL A 199 1.71 2.86 3.24
N ARG A 200 2.07 2.14 2.19
CA ARG A 200 3.40 1.54 2.01
C ARG A 200 3.95 1.92 0.65
N LEU A 201 5.11 2.58 0.67
CA LEU A 201 5.73 3.16 -0.52
C LEU A 201 7.21 2.82 -0.54
N CYS A 202 7.80 2.73 -1.73
CA CYS A 202 9.24 2.86 -1.92
C CYS A 202 9.51 4.20 -2.61
N LEU A 203 10.32 5.04 -1.99
CA LEU A 203 10.59 6.42 -2.39
C LEU A 203 12.00 6.51 -2.97
N GLY A 204 12.17 7.37 -3.98
CA GLY A 204 13.44 7.55 -4.68
C GLY A 204 13.84 9.01 -4.82
N CYS A 205 15.12 9.34 -4.64
CA CYS A 205 15.66 10.67 -4.88
C CYS A 205 17.13 10.62 -5.35
N ALA A 206 17.60 11.69 -5.98
CA ALA A 206 18.98 11.85 -6.39
C ALA A 206 19.40 13.32 -6.37
N ALA A 207 20.64 13.59 -6.00
CA ALA A 207 21.29 14.88 -6.24
C ALA A 207 22.11 14.76 -7.52
N VAL A 208 21.69 15.36 -8.63
CA VAL A 208 22.32 15.14 -9.95
C VAL A 208 23.05 16.38 -10.45
N GLN A 209 24.07 16.19 -11.29
CA GLN A 209 24.70 17.28 -12.04
C GLN A 209 24.22 17.26 -13.49
N ILE A 210 23.68 18.38 -13.97
CA ILE A 210 23.23 18.51 -15.36
C ILE A 210 24.46 18.71 -16.25
N ASN A 211 24.46 18.10 -17.46
CA ASN A 211 25.57 18.24 -18.40
C ASN A 211 25.88 19.72 -18.69
N GLY A 212 27.14 20.12 -18.45
CA GLY A 212 27.60 21.49 -18.64
C GLY A 212 27.28 22.44 -17.48
N GLN A 213 26.81 21.93 -16.34
CA GLN A 213 26.59 22.71 -15.11
C GLN A 213 27.31 22.06 -13.92
N ASP A 214 27.98 22.88 -13.11
CA ASP A 214 28.69 22.39 -11.91
C ASP A 214 27.77 22.24 -10.69
N GLU A 215 26.58 22.84 -10.71
CA GLU A 215 25.64 22.82 -9.59
C GLU A 215 24.85 21.50 -9.52
N TYR A 216 24.62 21.04 -8.29
CA TYR A 216 23.77 19.90 -7.99
C TYR A 216 22.29 20.30 -7.97
N VAL A 217 21.45 19.49 -8.59
CA VAL A 217 20.00 19.63 -8.59
C VAL A 217 19.37 18.40 -7.97
N GLY A 218 18.61 18.59 -6.90
CA GLY A 218 17.86 17.50 -6.28
C GLY A 218 16.63 17.11 -7.11
N LYS A 219 16.48 15.82 -7.39
CA LYS A 219 15.35 15.24 -8.11
C LYS A 219 14.64 14.18 -7.26
N ARG A 220 13.32 14.12 -7.43
CA ARG A 220 12.46 13.07 -6.86
C ARG A 220 12.11 12.08 -7.94
N CYS A 221 12.05 10.80 -7.59
CA CYS A 221 11.54 9.72 -8.42
C CYS A 221 10.03 9.54 -8.18
N VAL A 222 9.32 8.91 -9.13
CA VAL A 222 7.94 8.50 -8.87
C VAL A 222 7.92 7.40 -7.80
N PRO A 223 7.12 7.54 -6.72
CA PRO A 223 7.03 6.51 -5.69
C PRO A 223 6.42 5.19 -6.20
N PHE A 224 7.01 4.06 -5.80
CA PHE A 224 6.38 2.75 -5.98
C PHE A 224 5.35 2.49 -4.88
N ASP A 225 4.11 2.17 -5.25
CA ASP A 225 3.01 2.01 -4.30
C ASP A 225 2.54 0.57 -4.17
N TYR A 226 2.82 0.00 -3.00
CA TYR A 226 2.39 -1.33 -2.60
C TYR A 226 1.49 -1.26 -1.36
N SER A 227 0.84 -0.13 -1.13
CA SER A 227 -0.13 0.04 -0.05
C SER A 227 -1.24 -1.00 -0.15
N GLY A 228 -1.54 -1.66 0.98
CA GLY A 228 -2.48 -2.77 1.04
C GLY A 228 -2.00 -4.08 0.41
N LYS A 229 -0.70 -4.20 0.12
CA LYS A 229 -0.10 -5.37 -0.54
C LYS A 229 1.09 -5.92 0.23
N THR A 230 1.38 -7.18 -0.03
CA THR A 230 2.58 -7.88 0.43
C THR A 230 3.53 -8.03 -0.75
N ILE A 231 4.78 -7.59 -0.56
CA ILE A 231 5.86 -7.86 -1.50
C ILE A 231 6.29 -9.32 -1.30
N LEU A 232 6.33 -10.07 -2.39
CA LEU A 232 6.65 -11.50 -2.43
C LEU A 232 7.97 -11.73 -3.17
N SER A 233 8.67 -12.81 -2.80
CA SER A 233 9.78 -13.35 -3.60
C SER A 233 9.31 -13.72 -5.02
N ILE A 234 10.23 -13.93 -5.96
CA ILE A 234 9.84 -14.33 -7.32
C ILE A 234 9.18 -15.70 -7.30
N SER A 235 9.69 -16.64 -6.50
CA SER A 235 9.14 -17.98 -6.35
C SER A 235 7.73 -17.99 -5.75
N ASP A 236 7.49 -17.22 -4.68
CA ASP A 236 6.16 -17.12 -4.07
C ASP A 236 5.17 -16.44 -5.00
N TYR A 237 5.61 -15.41 -5.73
CA TYR A 237 4.77 -14.73 -6.71
C TYR A 237 4.38 -15.67 -7.87
N LYS A 238 5.32 -16.45 -8.40
CA LYS A 238 5.04 -17.49 -9.41
C LYS A 238 4.05 -18.54 -8.89
N SER A 239 4.17 -18.93 -7.63
CA SER A 239 3.21 -19.85 -6.99
C SER A 239 1.80 -19.25 -6.91
N LYS A 240 1.68 -17.95 -6.63
CA LYS A 240 0.39 -17.23 -6.69
C LYS A 240 -0.18 -17.13 -8.11
N CYS A 241 0.67 -16.90 -9.12
CA CYS A 241 0.27 -16.93 -10.53
C CYS A 241 -0.33 -18.29 -10.90
N GLN A 242 0.36 -19.37 -10.55
CA GLN A 242 -0.11 -20.74 -10.82
C GLN A 242 -1.41 -21.04 -10.09
N ALA A 243 -1.53 -20.66 -8.81
CA ALA A 243 -2.77 -20.85 -8.05
C ALA A 243 -3.96 -20.13 -8.68
N GLU A 244 -3.77 -18.92 -9.20
CA GLU A 244 -4.82 -18.17 -9.89
C GLU A 244 -5.21 -18.80 -11.23
N ILE A 245 -4.23 -19.26 -12.01
CA ILE A 245 -4.46 -20.03 -13.23
C ILE A 245 -5.31 -21.28 -12.94
N GLN A 246 -4.93 -22.05 -11.91
CA GLN A 246 -5.68 -23.24 -11.50
C GLN A 246 -7.09 -22.91 -11.00
N ARG A 247 -7.26 -21.80 -10.26
CA ARG A 247 -8.57 -21.31 -9.83
C ARG A 247 -9.48 -21.04 -11.03
N VAL A 248 -8.97 -20.39 -12.08
CA VAL A 248 -9.74 -20.11 -13.31
C VAL A 248 -10.11 -21.41 -14.04
N ARG A 249 -9.18 -22.38 -14.13
CA ARG A 249 -9.45 -23.70 -14.72
C ARG A 249 -10.54 -24.47 -13.97
N ALA A 250 -10.60 -24.32 -12.65
CA ALA A 250 -11.57 -24.99 -11.80
C ALA A 250 -12.99 -24.37 -11.80
N LEU A 251 -13.22 -23.23 -12.47
CA LEU A 251 -14.53 -22.60 -12.55
C LEU A 251 -15.53 -23.51 -13.28
N LYS A 252 -16.71 -23.73 -12.68
CA LYS A 252 -17.78 -24.58 -13.22
C LYS A 252 -18.85 -23.76 -13.93
N GLY A 253 -19.45 -24.32 -14.98
CA GLY A 253 -20.54 -23.70 -15.74
C GLY A 253 -20.08 -22.78 -16.87
N GLU A 254 -21.02 -22.05 -17.46
CA GLU A 254 -20.76 -21.03 -18.48
C GLU A 254 -20.42 -19.71 -17.77
N VAL A 255 -19.14 -19.50 -17.44
CA VAL A 255 -18.69 -18.33 -16.66
C VAL A 255 -18.00 -17.32 -17.58
N PRO A 256 -18.71 -16.27 -18.03
CA PRO A 256 -18.05 -15.11 -18.60
C PRO A 256 -17.05 -14.52 -17.59
N PRO A 257 -15.92 -14.00 -18.06
CA PRO A 257 -15.52 -13.86 -19.46
C PRO A 257 -14.69 -15.05 -20.00
N TRP A 258 -14.59 -16.16 -19.27
CA TRP A 258 -13.73 -17.31 -19.62
C TRP A 258 -14.38 -18.31 -20.57
N TYR A 259 -15.71 -18.25 -20.66
CA TYR A 259 -16.55 -19.03 -21.56
C TYR A 259 -17.34 -18.07 -22.44
N LEU A 260 -17.11 -18.10 -23.75
CA LEU A 260 -17.73 -17.20 -24.71
C LEU A 260 -18.61 -17.99 -25.70
N LYS A 261 -19.88 -17.59 -25.80
CA LYS A 261 -20.76 -18.00 -26.88
C LYS A 261 -20.57 -17.02 -28.03
N THR A 262 -19.87 -17.44 -29.07
CA THR A 262 -19.60 -16.63 -30.28
C THR A 262 -20.79 -16.58 -31.23
N ARG A 263 -21.80 -17.43 -31.05
CA ARG A 263 -23.03 -17.44 -31.86
C ARG A 263 -23.81 -16.15 -31.71
N VAL A 264 -24.09 -15.50 -32.84
CA VAL A 264 -24.97 -14.33 -32.89
C VAL A 264 -26.40 -14.78 -32.62
N LYS A 265 -27.08 -14.10 -31.69
CA LYS A 265 -28.47 -14.38 -31.35
C LYS A 265 -29.35 -14.25 -32.60
N ASP A 266 -30.28 -15.18 -32.78
CA ASP A 266 -31.24 -15.21 -33.90
C ASP A 266 -30.62 -15.36 -35.31
N LYS A 267 -29.34 -15.78 -35.42
CA LYS A 267 -28.66 -16.10 -36.68
C LYS A 267 -28.40 -17.59 -36.84
N CYS A 268 -28.25 -18.03 -38.09
CA CYS A 268 -27.96 -19.41 -38.45
C CYS A 268 -26.76 -19.51 -39.39
N TYR A 269 -26.11 -20.67 -39.40
CA TYR A 269 -24.91 -20.96 -40.20
C TYR A 269 -25.17 -22.15 -41.11
N ARG A 270 -24.45 -22.26 -42.22
CA ARG A 270 -24.68 -23.28 -43.27
C ARG A 270 -24.68 -24.71 -42.72
N ASN A 271 -23.76 -25.00 -41.79
CA ASN A 271 -23.60 -26.32 -41.18
C ASN A 271 -24.54 -26.58 -39.99
N ASP A 272 -25.38 -25.62 -39.61
CA ASP A 272 -26.33 -25.82 -38.52
C ASP A 272 -27.36 -26.87 -38.92
N THR A 273 -27.77 -27.70 -37.96
CA THR A 273 -28.98 -28.50 -38.17
C THR A 273 -30.20 -27.58 -38.23
N VAL A 274 -31.24 -28.01 -38.95
CA VAL A 274 -32.51 -27.25 -39.05
C VAL A 274 -33.10 -26.87 -37.69
N ARG A 275 -32.92 -27.70 -36.65
CA ARG A 275 -33.35 -27.41 -35.27
C ARG A 275 -32.61 -26.25 -34.63
N ILE A 276 -31.32 -26.13 -34.92
CA ILE A 276 -30.45 -25.13 -34.31
C ILE A 276 -30.56 -23.80 -35.08
N GLY A 277 -30.67 -23.86 -36.40
CA GLY A 277 -30.71 -22.68 -37.26
C GLY A 277 -32.10 -22.06 -37.46
N LEU A 278 -33.19 -22.80 -37.27
CA LEU A 278 -34.57 -22.31 -37.47
C LEU A 278 -35.34 -22.14 -36.17
N LYS A 279 -36.21 -21.12 -36.13
CA LYS A 279 -37.11 -20.92 -34.99
C LYS A 279 -38.27 -21.90 -35.07
N ARG A 280 -38.72 -22.38 -33.91
CA ARG A 280 -39.88 -23.28 -33.75
C ARG A 280 -39.72 -24.66 -34.40
N VAL A 281 -38.49 -25.06 -34.75
CA VAL A 281 -38.17 -26.42 -35.17
C VAL A 281 -37.70 -27.21 -33.96
N GLY A 282 -38.55 -28.13 -33.49
CA GLY A 282 -38.24 -29.05 -32.38
C GLY A 282 -37.54 -30.33 -32.84
N LYS A 283 -37.25 -31.24 -31.89
CA LYS A 283 -36.61 -32.55 -32.19
C LYS A 283 -37.40 -33.38 -33.21
N VAL A 284 -38.73 -33.44 -33.06
CA VAL A 284 -39.62 -34.18 -33.97
C VAL A 284 -39.57 -33.61 -35.39
N LEU A 285 -39.60 -32.27 -35.53
CA LEU A 285 -39.51 -31.64 -36.84
C LEU A 285 -38.15 -31.88 -37.49
N GLN A 286 -37.06 -31.87 -36.72
CA GLN A 286 -35.73 -32.22 -37.23
C GLN A 286 -35.68 -33.64 -37.81
N GLU A 287 -36.25 -34.63 -37.13
CA GLU A 287 -36.32 -36.01 -37.62
C GLU A 287 -37.10 -36.11 -38.93
N GLN A 288 -38.18 -35.33 -39.08
CA GLN A 288 -38.94 -35.25 -40.33
C GLN A 288 -38.16 -34.57 -41.47
N PHE A 289 -37.32 -33.56 -41.19
CA PHE A 289 -36.46 -32.93 -42.20
C PHE A 289 -35.40 -33.93 -42.70
N GLN A 290 -34.88 -34.77 -41.80
CA GLN A 290 -33.92 -35.82 -42.15
C GLN A 290 -34.53 -36.88 -43.07
N MET A 291 -35.83 -37.20 -42.93
CA MET A 291 -36.53 -38.14 -43.82
C MET A 291 -36.61 -37.65 -45.28
N ILE A 292 -36.54 -36.34 -45.51
CA ILE A 292 -36.50 -35.73 -46.86
C ILE A 292 -35.08 -35.32 -47.28
N ASN A 293 -34.05 -35.90 -46.64
CA ASN A 293 -32.63 -35.64 -46.88
C ASN A 293 -32.24 -34.16 -46.71
N ILE A 294 -32.82 -33.48 -45.71
CA ILE A 294 -32.42 -32.13 -45.28
C ILE A 294 -31.88 -32.25 -43.86
N PHE A 295 -30.56 -32.22 -43.70
CA PHE A 295 -29.90 -32.36 -42.40
C PHE A 295 -29.48 -30.99 -41.85
N THR A 296 -29.08 -30.08 -42.74
CA THR A 296 -28.50 -28.78 -42.43
C THR A 296 -29.27 -27.61 -43.05
N ILE A 297 -28.94 -26.39 -42.62
CA ILE A 297 -29.42 -25.15 -43.25
C ILE A 297 -28.94 -25.06 -44.71
N GLN A 298 -27.74 -25.54 -45.02
CA GLN A 298 -27.24 -25.60 -46.40
C GLN A 298 -28.12 -26.51 -47.26
N ASP A 299 -28.43 -27.73 -46.79
CA ASP A 299 -29.29 -28.66 -47.52
C ASP A 299 -30.66 -28.04 -47.80
N LEU A 300 -31.20 -27.28 -46.84
CA LEU A 300 -32.48 -26.58 -47.00
C LEU A 300 -32.42 -25.48 -48.06
N ILE A 301 -31.33 -24.71 -48.08
CA ILE A 301 -31.12 -23.64 -49.07
C ILE A 301 -30.92 -24.23 -50.47
N GLU A 302 -30.16 -25.33 -50.60
CA GLU A 302 -29.92 -26.03 -51.87
C GLU A 302 -31.16 -26.73 -52.42
N THR A 303 -32.19 -26.92 -51.59
CA THR A 303 -33.48 -27.52 -51.99
C THR A 303 -34.43 -26.48 -52.63
N GLU A 304 -34.04 -25.20 -52.72
CA GLU A 304 -34.83 -24.14 -53.35
C GLU A 304 -35.34 -24.57 -54.75
N GLY A 305 -36.67 -24.52 -54.93
CA GLY A 305 -37.32 -24.89 -56.20
C GLY A 305 -37.66 -26.36 -56.37
N SER A 306 -37.31 -27.24 -55.42
CA SER A 306 -37.60 -28.69 -55.46
C SER A 306 -38.42 -29.20 -54.26
N PHE A 307 -39.09 -28.30 -53.52
CA PHE A 307 -39.83 -28.67 -52.31
C PHE A 307 -41.01 -29.61 -52.57
N ALA A 308 -41.73 -29.42 -53.69
CA ALA A 308 -42.82 -30.31 -54.08
C ALA A 308 -42.33 -31.75 -54.36
N ASP A 309 -41.16 -31.89 -55.00
CA ASP A 309 -40.55 -33.18 -55.31
C ASP A 309 -40.07 -33.89 -54.03
N ARG A 310 -39.49 -33.14 -53.09
CA ARG A 310 -39.02 -33.69 -51.81
C ARG A 310 -40.15 -34.12 -50.87
N LEU A 311 -41.35 -33.54 -51.03
CA LEU A 311 -42.54 -33.89 -50.26
C LEU A 311 -43.36 -35.02 -50.90
N ASN A 312 -42.94 -35.58 -52.04
CA ASN A 312 -43.70 -36.60 -52.76
C ASN A 312 -42.92 -37.92 -52.95
N PRO A 313 -43.34 -39.04 -52.32
CA PRO A 313 -44.45 -39.15 -51.38
C PRO A 313 -44.10 -38.54 -50.01
N CYS A 314 -45.12 -37.99 -49.35
CA CYS A 314 -44.93 -37.35 -48.05
C CYS A 314 -44.52 -38.40 -47.00
N PRO A 315 -43.41 -38.22 -46.26
CA PRO A 315 -42.97 -39.22 -45.29
C PRO A 315 -44.05 -39.51 -44.24
N PRO A 316 -44.15 -40.76 -43.74
CA PRO A 316 -45.15 -41.12 -42.72
C PRO A 316 -45.09 -40.20 -41.50
N GLY A 317 -46.21 -39.52 -41.20
CA GLY A 317 -46.31 -38.57 -40.08
C GLY A 317 -45.88 -37.14 -40.41
N CYS A 318 -45.34 -36.88 -41.60
CA CYS A 318 -45.14 -35.53 -42.13
C CYS A 318 -46.50 -35.00 -42.65
N LYS A 319 -46.92 -33.83 -42.19
CA LYS A 319 -48.16 -33.15 -42.65
C LYS A 319 -47.84 -31.79 -43.27
N TRP A 320 -46.58 -31.59 -43.64
CA TRP A 320 -46.13 -30.28 -44.09
C TRP A 320 -46.65 -29.98 -45.47
N ARG A 321 -46.97 -28.71 -45.65
CA ARG A 321 -47.30 -28.14 -46.96
C ARG A 321 -46.09 -27.35 -47.44
N GLU A 322 -46.04 -27.13 -48.75
CA GLU A 322 -44.95 -26.41 -49.40
C GLU A 322 -44.76 -24.99 -48.83
N ASP A 323 -45.86 -24.32 -48.43
CA ASP A 323 -45.87 -23.01 -47.75
C ASP A 323 -45.02 -22.99 -46.47
N GLN A 324 -45.00 -24.09 -45.71
CA GLN A 324 -44.22 -24.21 -44.48
C GLN A 324 -42.73 -24.35 -44.76
N LEU A 325 -42.34 -25.18 -45.74
CA LEU A 325 -40.95 -25.30 -46.18
C LEU A 325 -40.42 -23.97 -46.72
N GLN A 326 -41.22 -23.27 -47.54
CA GLN A 326 -40.89 -21.94 -48.05
C GLN A 326 -40.69 -20.93 -46.92
N SER A 327 -41.51 -20.97 -45.88
CA SER A 327 -41.35 -20.09 -44.71
C SER A 327 -40.05 -20.35 -43.95
N TRP A 328 -39.65 -21.61 -43.75
CA TRP A 328 -38.39 -21.95 -43.09
C TRP A 328 -37.18 -21.64 -43.95
N TYR A 329 -37.28 -21.88 -45.26
CA TYR A 329 -36.28 -21.50 -46.23
C TYR A 329 -36.04 -19.98 -46.26
N LYS A 330 -37.11 -19.16 -46.27
CA LYS A 330 -37.00 -17.70 -46.16
C LYS A 330 -36.33 -17.28 -44.85
N GLN A 331 -36.74 -17.88 -43.73
CA GLN A 331 -36.12 -17.63 -42.43
C GLN A 331 -34.62 -18.00 -42.42
N ALA A 332 -34.22 -19.11 -43.04
CA ALA A 332 -32.83 -19.50 -43.19
C ALA A 332 -32.05 -18.45 -43.98
N LYS A 333 -32.52 -18.04 -45.17
CA LYS A 333 -31.83 -17.04 -45.99
C LYS A 333 -31.70 -15.67 -45.30
N GLU A 334 -32.74 -15.19 -44.63
CA GLU A 334 -32.71 -13.89 -43.92
C GLU A 334 -31.75 -13.87 -42.72
N ASN A 335 -31.54 -15.03 -42.09
CA ASN A 335 -30.73 -15.14 -40.88
C ASN A 335 -29.38 -15.83 -41.10
N LEU A 336 -29.04 -16.18 -42.34
CA LEU A 336 -27.77 -16.80 -42.67
C LEU A 336 -26.63 -15.81 -42.47
N VAL A 337 -25.58 -16.27 -41.80
CA VAL A 337 -24.32 -15.54 -41.64
C VAL A 337 -23.19 -16.43 -42.15
N GLU A 338 -22.22 -15.83 -42.83
CA GLU A 338 -21.02 -16.52 -43.29
C GLU A 338 -20.14 -16.96 -42.10
N GLY A 339 -19.61 -18.18 -42.17
CA GLY A 339 -18.91 -18.87 -41.08
C GLY A 339 -19.56 -20.22 -40.71
N ASP A 340 -18.95 -20.94 -39.78
CA ASP A 340 -19.36 -22.31 -39.41
C ASP A 340 -20.16 -22.39 -38.10
N GLY A 341 -20.40 -21.25 -37.44
CA GLY A 341 -21.13 -21.18 -36.17
C GLY A 341 -20.45 -21.91 -35.02
N LYS A 342 -19.22 -22.40 -35.23
CA LYS A 342 -18.38 -23.01 -34.22
C LYS A 342 -17.50 -21.92 -33.65
N GLU A 343 -17.71 -21.62 -32.38
CA GLU A 343 -16.89 -22.21 -31.34
C GLU A 343 -17.34 -21.58 -30.04
N VAL A 344 -17.87 -22.40 -29.14
CA VAL A 344 -17.80 -22.05 -27.73
C VAL A 344 -16.31 -21.97 -27.41
N VAL A 345 -15.80 -20.76 -27.25
CA VAL A 345 -14.41 -20.56 -26.83
C VAL A 345 -14.40 -20.69 -25.31
N ASP A 346 -13.88 -21.81 -24.84
CA ASP A 346 -13.66 -22.07 -23.42
C ASP A 346 -12.17 -22.00 -23.11
N HIS A 347 -11.71 -20.80 -22.77
CA HIS A 347 -10.30 -20.53 -22.47
C HIS A 347 -9.78 -21.36 -21.29
N ARG A 348 -10.65 -21.88 -20.42
CA ARG A 348 -10.26 -22.69 -19.25
C ARG A 348 -9.70 -24.05 -19.61
N LYS A 349 -9.96 -24.53 -20.84
CA LYS A 349 -9.43 -25.80 -21.34
C LYS A 349 -7.97 -25.70 -21.76
N ALA A 350 -7.46 -24.49 -22.01
CA ALA A 350 -6.06 -24.26 -22.27
C ALA A 350 -5.21 -24.52 -21.01
N GLU A 351 -3.94 -24.84 -21.20
CA GLU A 351 -2.98 -24.95 -20.10
C GLU A 351 -2.90 -23.64 -19.30
N ASN A 352 -2.85 -22.52 -20.02
CA ASN A 352 -2.93 -21.16 -19.48
C ASN A 352 -4.18 -20.43 -20.02
N PRO A 353 -5.26 -20.32 -19.22
CA PRO A 353 -6.48 -19.63 -19.63
C PRO A 353 -6.30 -18.13 -19.86
N TYR A 354 -5.35 -17.50 -19.18
CA TYR A 354 -5.06 -16.08 -19.37
C TYR A 354 -4.43 -15.86 -20.73
N GLU A 355 -3.43 -16.65 -21.11
CA GLU A 355 -2.78 -16.58 -22.42
C GLU A 355 -3.75 -16.87 -23.55
N SER A 356 -4.57 -17.92 -23.42
CA SER A 356 -5.61 -18.24 -24.41
C SER A 356 -6.58 -17.08 -24.66
N ARG A 357 -6.85 -16.25 -23.64
CA ARG A 357 -7.82 -15.16 -23.73
C ARG A 357 -7.22 -13.82 -24.12
N TYR A 358 -6.06 -13.50 -23.56
CA TYR A 358 -5.45 -12.17 -23.69
C TYR A 358 -4.25 -12.15 -24.64
N GLY A 359 -3.85 -13.30 -25.17
CA GLY A 359 -2.67 -13.43 -26.02
C GLY A 359 -1.42 -12.93 -25.29
N GLN A 360 -0.57 -12.18 -25.99
CA GLN A 360 0.71 -11.67 -25.44
C GLN A 360 0.55 -10.79 -24.19
N GLY A 361 -0.61 -10.17 -23.95
CA GLY A 361 -0.86 -9.31 -22.79
C GLY A 361 -1.28 -10.04 -21.51
N TRP A 362 -1.23 -11.37 -21.49
CA TRP A 362 -1.83 -12.17 -20.42
C TRP A 362 -1.16 -12.01 -19.06
N GLU A 363 0.16 -11.84 -19.04
CA GLU A 363 0.91 -11.65 -17.79
C GLU A 363 0.49 -10.37 -17.08
N GLU A 364 0.23 -9.30 -17.84
CA GLU A 364 -0.24 -8.02 -17.31
C GLU A 364 -1.66 -8.13 -16.73
N GLU A 365 -2.55 -8.87 -17.39
CA GLU A 365 -3.90 -9.12 -16.87
C GLU A 365 -3.88 -10.00 -15.61
N LEU A 366 -3.01 -11.01 -15.56
CA LEU A 366 -2.81 -11.82 -14.36
C LEU A 366 -2.22 -10.97 -13.23
N ARG A 367 -1.25 -10.12 -13.54
CA ARG A 367 -0.64 -9.17 -12.60
C ARG A 367 -1.68 -8.24 -11.99
N LYS A 368 -2.61 -7.69 -12.78
CA LYS A 368 -3.72 -6.86 -12.28
C LYS A 368 -4.59 -7.60 -11.26
N VAL A 369 -4.87 -8.89 -11.48
CA VAL A 369 -5.65 -9.72 -10.55
C VAL A 369 -4.87 -9.93 -9.25
N LEU A 370 -3.61 -10.34 -9.32
CA LEU A 370 -2.79 -10.54 -8.12
C LEU A 370 -2.58 -9.23 -7.33
N HIS A 371 -2.40 -8.11 -8.05
CA HIS A 371 -2.28 -6.78 -7.45
C HIS A 371 -3.55 -6.38 -6.69
N ARG A 372 -4.74 -6.67 -7.23
CA ARG A 372 -6.04 -6.47 -6.54
C ARG A 372 -6.19 -7.41 -5.34
N ASN A 373 -5.64 -8.61 -5.41
CA ASN A 373 -5.63 -9.59 -4.33
C ASN A 373 -4.52 -9.33 -3.28
N GLY A 374 -3.86 -8.17 -3.33
CA GLY A 374 -2.90 -7.75 -2.30
C GLY A 374 -1.50 -8.36 -2.44
N SER A 375 -1.11 -8.85 -3.62
CA SER A 375 0.22 -9.43 -3.87
C SER A 375 1.00 -8.66 -4.93
N VAL A 376 2.29 -8.41 -4.70
CA VAL A 376 3.20 -7.81 -5.68
C VAL A 376 4.57 -8.50 -5.62
N SER A 377 5.24 -8.69 -6.75
CA SER A 377 6.59 -9.27 -6.78
C SER A 377 7.64 -8.23 -6.41
N VAL A 378 8.69 -8.65 -5.71
CA VAL A 378 9.91 -7.84 -5.50
C VAL A 378 10.60 -7.49 -6.82
N ALA A 379 10.46 -8.32 -7.86
CA ALA A 379 10.98 -8.00 -9.19
C ALA A 379 10.32 -6.74 -9.79
N HIS A 380 9.03 -6.51 -9.51
CA HIS A 380 8.35 -5.29 -9.97
C HIS A 380 8.83 -4.04 -9.22
N LEU A 381 9.19 -4.18 -7.94
CA LEU A 381 9.82 -3.09 -7.20
C LEU A 381 11.17 -2.73 -7.82
N VAL A 382 12.03 -3.73 -8.09
CA VAL A 382 13.34 -3.51 -8.71
C VAL A 382 13.22 -2.93 -10.12
N ASP A 383 12.31 -3.45 -10.94
CA ASP A 383 12.05 -2.90 -12.28
C ASP A 383 11.63 -1.43 -12.21
N HIS A 384 10.81 -1.05 -11.21
CA HIS A 384 10.42 0.32 -10.97
C HIS A 384 11.61 1.20 -10.54
N ILE A 385 12.42 0.72 -9.58
CA ILE A 385 13.66 1.41 -9.14
C ILE A 385 14.56 1.69 -10.34
N VAL A 386 14.82 0.70 -11.18
CA VAL A 386 15.68 0.81 -12.36
C VAL A 386 15.08 1.79 -13.37
N HIS A 387 13.79 1.66 -13.67
CA HIS A 387 13.11 2.51 -14.64
C HIS A 387 13.16 3.99 -14.22
N GLU A 388 12.76 4.28 -12.98
CA GLU A 388 12.70 5.65 -12.47
C GLU A 388 14.09 6.24 -12.23
N SER A 389 15.08 5.43 -11.85
CA SER A 389 16.48 5.88 -11.76
C SER A 389 16.98 6.30 -13.13
N ALA A 390 16.78 5.49 -14.18
CA ALA A 390 17.15 5.86 -15.54
C ALA A 390 16.45 7.14 -16.03
N GLN A 391 15.14 7.30 -15.75
CA GLN A 391 14.42 8.53 -16.11
C GLN A 391 14.97 9.76 -15.36
N THR A 392 15.29 9.62 -14.07
CA THR A 392 15.81 10.70 -13.23
C THR A 392 17.19 11.17 -13.69
N MET A 393 18.02 10.22 -14.13
CA MET A 393 19.41 10.44 -14.57
C MET A 393 19.52 10.89 -16.03
N LYS A 394 18.42 10.83 -16.79
CA LYS A 394 18.39 11.30 -18.17
C LYS A 394 18.83 12.77 -18.29
N GLY A 395 19.76 13.03 -19.21
CA GLY A 395 20.33 14.36 -19.46
C GLY A 395 21.30 14.88 -18.39
N THR A 396 21.72 14.01 -17.47
CA THR A 396 22.73 14.34 -16.44
C THR A 396 24.12 13.85 -16.86
N LYS A 397 25.15 14.22 -16.09
CA LYS A 397 26.52 13.68 -16.22
C LYS A 397 26.55 12.15 -16.26
N HIS A 398 25.65 11.52 -15.51
CA HIS A 398 25.64 10.07 -15.31
C HIS A 398 24.45 9.36 -15.97
N ASP A 399 23.96 9.88 -17.10
CA ASP A 399 22.84 9.29 -17.86
C ASP A 399 23.08 7.81 -18.23
N ASN A 400 24.33 7.45 -18.52
CA ASN A 400 24.68 6.12 -19.00
C ASN A 400 25.28 5.19 -17.93
N ASP A 401 25.79 5.71 -16.84
CA ASP A 401 26.56 4.97 -15.82
C ASP A 401 26.00 5.12 -14.40
N TRP A 402 24.81 5.72 -14.25
CA TRP A 402 24.10 5.80 -12.95
C TRP A 402 24.04 4.47 -12.20
N ARG A 403 23.94 4.59 -10.88
CA ARG A 403 23.85 3.52 -9.90
C ARG A 403 22.68 3.78 -8.96
N PHE A 404 22.20 2.75 -8.27
CA PHE A 404 21.20 2.92 -7.21
C PHE A 404 21.64 2.30 -5.89
N TYR A 405 21.22 2.90 -4.78
CA TYR A 405 21.48 2.42 -3.43
C TYR A 405 20.16 2.05 -2.73
N HIS A 406 20.18 0.91 -2.05
CA HIS A 406 19.10 0.39 -1.19
C HIS A 406 19.75 -0.53 -0.16
N ASP A 407 19.40 -0.40 1.13
CA ASP A 407 20.23 -0.92 2.22
C ASP A 407 19.66 -2.14 2.97
N ALA A 408 18.33 -2.34 3.03
CA ALA A 408 17.76 -3.27 4.02
C ALA A 408 16.71 -4.29 3.54
N LEU A 409 16.25 -4.27 2.28
CA LEU A 409 15.22 -5.23 1.85
C LEU A 409 15.82 -6.62 1.59
N THR A 410 15.65 -7.55 2.54
CA THR A 410 16.18 -8.92 2.43
C THR A 410 15.73 -9.65 1.17
N LEU A 411 14.49 -9.40 0.71
CA LEU A 411 13.97 -9.96 -0.55
C LEU A 411 14.78 -9.50 -1.78
N MET A 412 15.47 -8.37 -1.72
CA MET A 412 16.32 -7.92 -2.83
C MET A 412 17.62 -8.73 -2.97
N THR A 413 18.06 -9.32 -1.86
CA THR A 413 19.28 -10.13 -1.78
C THR A 413 19.02 -11.63 -1.95
N SER A 414 17.79 -12.04 -2.26
CA SER A 414 17.47 -13.45 -2.49
C SER A 414 18.11 -13.96 -3.79
N ALA A 415 18.50 -15.23 -3.82
CA ALA A 415 19.19 -15.83 -4.96
C ALA A 415 18.38 -15.70 -6.27
N ASP A 416 17.06 -15.94 -6.20
CA ASP A 416 16.16 -15.83 -7.36
C ASP A 416 16.09 -14.41 -7.93
N LEU A 417 16.09 -13.37 -7.08
CA LEU A 417 16.10 -11.99 -7.55
C LEU A 417 17.49 -11.57 -8.06
N ILE A 418 18.57 -12.01 -7.42
CA ILE A 418 19.93 -11.77 -7.94
C ILE A 418 20.09 -12.36 -9.34
N ASP A 419 19.65 -13.60 -9.56
CA ASP A 419 19.70 -14.25 -10.87
C ASP A 419 18.85 -13.49 -11.89
N TYR A 420 17.66 -13.03 -11.50
CA TYR A 420 16.81 -12.17 -12.32
C TYR A 420 17.52 -10.85 -12.70
N MET A 421 18.14 -10.18 -11.73
CA MET A 421 18.86 -8.92 -11.94
C MET A 421 20.09 -9.11 -12.85
N LYS A 422 20.81 -10.23 -12.71
CA LYS A 422 21.94 -10.59 -13.57
C LYS A 422 21.48 -10.88 -15.00
N ALA A 423 20.41 -11.65 -15.17
CA ALA A 423 19.85 -11.97 -16.48
C ALA A 423 19.36 -10.72 -17.24
N LYS A 424 18.82 -9.72 -16.51
CA LYS A 424 18.45 -8.42 -17.08
C LYS A 424 19.64 -7.46 -17.26
N GLY A 425 20.83 -7.83 -16.82
CA GLY A 425 21.99 -6.94 -16.85
C GLY A 425 21.83 -5.71 -15.95
N ILE A 426 21.01 -5.76 -14.91
CA ILE A 426 20.79 -4.62 -13.99
C ILE A 426 21.56 -4.75 -12.68
N TYR A 427 22.03 -5.95 -12.32
CA TYR A 427 22.70 -6.21 -11.04
C TYR A 427 23.92 -5.31 -10.81
N HIS A 428 24.69 -5.03 -11.88
CA HIS A 428 25.86 -4.14 -11.82
C HIS A 428 25.50 -2.68 -11.47
N ARG A 429 24.23 -2.26 -11.60
CA ARG A 429 23.76 -0.92 -11.24
C ARG A 429 23.55 -0.75 -9.74
N TRP A 430 23.39 -1.85 -8.99
CA TRP A 430 23.14 -1.81 -7.56
C TRP A 430 24.46 -1.65 -6.80
N ILE A 431 24.55 -0.64 -5.95
CA ILE A 431 25.72 -0.42 -5.10
C ILE A 431 25.73 -1.47 -3.99
N LEU A 432 26.71 -2.37 -4.06
CA LEU A 432 26.89 -3.49 -3.15
C LEU A 432 28.35 -3.58 -2.66
N PRO A 433 28.59 -4.32 -1.57
CA PRO A 433 29.94 -4.69 -1.13
C PRO A 433 30.76 -5.37 -2.24
N GLU A 434 31.98 -4.90 -2.46
CA GLU A 434 32.91 -5.41 -3.48
C GLU A 434 34.09 -6.19 -2.89
N GLN A 435 34.76 -6.97 -3.75
CA GLN A 435 36.04 -7.64 -3.45
C GLN A 435 36.03 -8.52 -2.19
N GLY A 436 34.89 -9.16 -1.90
CA GLY A 436 34.77 -10.06 -0.76
C GLY A 436 34.74 -9.36 0.60
N LEU A 437 34.31 -8.09 0.66
CA LEU A 437 34.05 -7.42 1.93
C LEU A 437 33.17 -8.31 2.83
N PHE A 438 33.64 -8.59 4.04
CA PHE A 438 33.06 -9.50 5.06
C PHE A 438 33.33 -11.01 4.89
N GLU A 439 34.10 -11.45 3.91
CA GLU A 439 34.41 -12.87 3.73
C GLU A 439 35.45 -13.40 4.74
N ASP A 440 36.33 -12.53 5.21
CA ASP A 440 37.41 -12.81 6.16
C ASP A 440 36.94 -13.03 7.61
N ASP A 441 35.79 -12.46 7.99
CA ASP A 441 35.19 -12.64 9.31
C ASP A 441 33.96 -13.57 9.24
N THR A 442 34.04 -14.71 9.93
CA THR A 442 32.92 -15.68 10.01
C THR A 442 31.71 -15.14 10.76
N ALA A 443 31.90 -14.20 11.70
CA ALA A 443 30.81 -13.54 12.41
C ALA A 443 29.98 -12.63 11.48
N LEU A 444 30.54 -12.23 10.33
CA LEU A 444 29.89 -11.34 9.36
C LEU A 444 29.20 -12.09 8.21
N ARG A 445 29.02 -13.41 8.33
CA ARG A 445 28.37 -14.24 7.29
C ARG A 445 27.04 -13.66 6.79
N ASN A 446 26.27 -13.08 7.70
CA ASN A 446 24.95 -12.51 7.38
C ASN A 446 25.02 -11.19 6.60
N TYR A 447 26.19 -10.60 6.35
CA TYR A 447 26.35 -9.34 5.61
C TYR A 447 27.08 -9.53 4.27
N ARG A 448 27.56 -10.76 3.97
CA ARG A 448 28.29 -11.04 2.73
C ARG A 448 27.43 -10.72 1.51
N GLY A 449 28.00 -9.91 0.61
CA GLY A 449 27.35 -9.52 -0.65
C GLY A 449 26.13 -8.61 -0.49
N ARG A 450 25.91 -8.00 0.69
CA ARG A 450 24.81 -7.05 0.89
C ARG A 450 25.15 -5.92 1.87
N PRO A 451 24.61 -4.72 1.67
CA PRO A 451 24.77 -3.63 2.62
C PRO A 451 24.17 -4.00 3.99
N PRO A 452 24.81 -3.62 5.10
CA PRO A 452 24.18 -3.61 6.41
C PRO A 452 23.13 -2.50 6.46
N GLY A 453 21.87 -2.84 6.79
CA GLY A 453 20.81 -1.84 7.02
C GLY A 453 20.96 -1.10 8.35
N ASP A 454 19.97 -0.25 8.67
CA ASP A 454 19.89 0.60 9.88
C ASP A 454 21.01 1.65 9.94
N SER A 455 21.39 2.21 8.78
CA SER A 455 22.39 3.30 8.69
C SER A 455 21.75 4.56 8.11
N PRO A 456 20.94 5.30 8.91
CA PRO A 456 20.24 6.48 8.42
C PRO A 456 21.17 7.54 7.83
N GLU A 457 22.43 7.59 8.27
CA GLU A 457 23.43 8.53 7.74
C GLU A 457 23.87 8.21 6.31
N LEU A 458 23.63 7.00 5.82
CA LEU A 458 23.93 6.56 4.45
C LEU A 458 22.68 6.56 3.55
N MET A 459 21.51 6.84 4.11
CA MET A 459 20.22 6.79 3.41
C MET A 459 19.45 8.10 3.65
N PRO A 460 19.42 9.03 2.68
CA PRO A 460 18.83 10.36 2.89
C PRO A 460 17.33 10.29 3.26
N TRP A 461 16.62 9.27 2.77
CA TRP A 461 15.25 8.97 3.17
C TRP A 461 15.09 8.74 4.67
N ASP A 462 15.90 7.87 5.25
CA ASP A 462 15.89 7.58 6.69
C ASP A 462 16.46 8.73 7.53
N ASN A 463 17.41 9.50 7.00
CA ASN A 463 17.99 10.63 7.70
C ASN A 463 16.93 11.70 7.98
N ASN A 464 16.32 12.27 6.93
CA ASN A 464 15.28 13.30 7.11
C ASN A 464 14.19 13.31 6.04
N LEU A 465 14.45 12.84 4.80
CA LEU A 465 13.52 13.10 3.69
C LEU A 465 12.16 12.40 3.86
N ASN A 466 12.11 11.25 4.54
CA ASN A 466 10.85 10.61 4.93
C ASN A 466 10.01 11.55 5.79
N GLN A 467 10.62 12.18 6.80
CA GLN A 467 9.95 13.12 7.69
C GLN A 467 9.46 14.37 6.96
N ASP A 468 10.25 14.91 6.03
CA ASP A 468 9.85 16.05 5.19
C ASP A 468 8.60 15.72 4.35
N ALA A 469 8.56 14.52 3.77
CA ALA A 469 7.40 14.03 3.03
C ALA A 469 6.17 13.86 3.94
N HIS A 470 6.34 13.25 5.11
CA HIS A 470 5.26 13.04 6.08
C HIS A 470 4.64 14.35 6.56
N VAL A 471 5.46 15.31 6.99
CA VAL A 471 5.02 16.63 7.45
C VAL A 471 4.30 17.38 6.33
N SER A 472 4.82 17.32 5.10
CA SER A 472 4.18 17.94 3.96
C SER A 472 2.80 17.35 3.69
N VAL A 473 2.66 16.02 3.66
CA VAL A 473 1.35 15.35 3.50
C VAL A 473 0.39 15.76 4.62
N GLU A 474 0.84 15.79 5.87
CA GLU A 474 0.01 16.20 7.01
C GLU A 474 -0.47 17.64 6.91
N ARG A 475 0.42 18.55 6.49
CA ARG A 475 0.07 19.94 6.24
C ARG A 475 -1.00 20.05 5.15
N HIS A 476 -0.87 19.32 4.04
CA HIS A 476 -1.85 19.33 2.97
C HIS A 476 -3.20 18.76 3.42
N VAL A 477 -3.20 17.67 4.20
CA VAL A 477 -4.43 17.11 4.80
C VAL A 477 -5.11 18.13 5.71
N GLY A 478 -4.35 18.85 6.54
CA GLY A 478 -4.89 19.90 7.40
C GLY A 478 -5.49 21.06 6.64
N ILE A 479 -4.77 21.63 5.67
CA ILE A 479 -5.21 22.79 4.88
C ILE A 479 -6.43 22.45 4.01
N THR A 480 -6.45 21.26 3.42
CA THR A 480 -7.53 20.84 2.52
C THR A 480 -8.69 20.16 3.24
N SER A 481 -8.71 20.18 4.56
CA SER A 481 -9.76 19.59 5.39
C SER A 481 -11.16 20.15 5.09
N VAL A 482 -11.23 21.43 4.67
CA VAL A 482 -12.46 22.16 4.31
C VAL A 482 -13.16 21.66 3.04
N TYR A 483 -12.44 20.96 2.15
CA TYR A 483 -13.05 20.44 0.92
C TYR A 483 -13.89 19.20 1.20
N GLU A 484 -14.92 18.96 0.39
CA GLU A 484 -15.76 17.77 0.51
C GLU A 484 -15.04 16.48 0.11
N LYS A 485 -15.55 15.34 0.61
CA LYS A 485 -15.03 14.03 0.19
C LYS A 485 -15.25 13.84 -1.32
N GLY A 486 -14.18 13.52 -2.03
CA GLY A 486 -14.20 13.33 -3.48
C GLY A 486 -13.70 14.54 -4.27
N ASP A 487 -13.55 15.72 -3.64
CA ASP A 487 -12.93 16.87 -4.30
C ASP A 487 -11.46 16.53 -4.69
N PRO A 488 -11.04 16.77 -5.95
CA PRO A 488 -9.69 16.45 -6.41
C PRO A 488 -8.60 17.22 -5.67
N ARG A 489 -8.92 18.39 -5.08
CA ARG A 489 -7.99 19.20 -4.30
C ARG A 489 -7.77 18.63 -2.91
N LYS A 490 -8.70 17.83 -2.37
CA LYS A 490 -8.61 17.26 -1.02
C LYS A 490 -7.48 16.24 -0.89
N PHE A 491 -6.68 16.39 0.16
CA PHE A 491 -5.72 15.38 0.61
C PHE A 491 -6.33 14.60 1.77
N SER A 492 -6.04 13.30 1.84
CA SER A 492 -6.51 12.44 2.91
C SER A 492 -5.52 11.30 3.17
N LYS A 493 -5.43 10.87 4.44
CA LYS A 493 -4.75 9.64 4.87
C LYS A 493 -5.73 8.60 5.43
N SER A 494 -7.02 8.72 5.10
CA SER A 494 -8.08 7.88 5.69
C SER A 494 -8.08 6.44 5.20
N THR A 495 -7.52 6.19 4.01
CA THR A 495 -7.36 4.84 3.45
C THR A 495 -5.98 4.70 2.82
N PRO A 496 -5.48 3.48 2.62
CA PRO A 496 -4.20 3.26 1.94
C PRO A 496 -4.13 3.94 0.57
N ASN A 497 -5.20 3.87 -0.22
CA ASN A 497 -5.27 4.49 -1.55
C ASN A 497 -5.25 6.02 -1.49
N GLU A 498 -6.02 6.62 -0.57
CA GLU A 498 -6.03 8.08 -0.41
C GLU A 498 -4.68 8.58 0.10
N GLY A 499 -4.08 7.87 1.05
CA GLY A 499 -2.76 8.19 1.56
C GLY A 499 -1.69 8.07 0.48
N ALA A 500 -1.65 6.97 -0.26
CA ALA A 500 -0.72 6.81 -1.38
C ALA A 500 -0.90 7.90 -2.44
N ARG A 501 -2.15 8.28 -2.76
CA ARG A 501 -2.46 9.42 -3.64
C ARG A 501 -1.90 10.72 -3.10
N ALA A 502 -2.03 10.97 -1.79
CA ALA A 502 -1.48 12.16 -1.14
C ALA A 502 0.05 12.22 -1.26
N TYR A 503 0.75 11.13 -0.95
CA TYR A 503 2.21 11.05 -1.11
C TYR A 503 2.66 11.23 -2.56
N LYS A 504 2.03 10.53 -3.51
CA LYS A 504 2.36 10.65 -4.94
C LYS A 504 2.23 12.08 -5.46
N ARG A 505 1.27 12.85 -4.97
CA ARG A 505 1.12 14.28 -5.31
C ARG A 505 2.21 15.14 -4.68
N VAL A 506 2.52 14.93 -3.41
CA VAL A 506 3.57 15.67 -2.70
C VAL A 506 4.96 15.39 -3.29
N LEU A 507 5.21 14.14 -3.68
CA LEU A 507 6.50 13.64 -4.16
C LEU A 507 6.62 13.66 -5.70
N HIS A 508 5.62 14.17 -6.42
CA HIS A 508 5.63 14.14 -7.87
C HIS A 508 6.94 14.76 -8.41
N PRO A 509 7.65 14.13 -9.37
CA PRO A 509 8.95 14.61 -9.82
C PRO A 509 8.96 16.09 -10.21
N THR A 510 7.98 16.49 -11.02
CA THR A 510 7.83 17.87 -11.54
C THR A 510 7.02 18.78 -10.61
N GLU A 511 5.80 18.39 -10.26
CA GLU A 511 4.83 19.22 -9.52
C GLU A 511 4.90 19.09 -7.99
N GLY A 512 5.68 18.14 -7.49
CA GLY A 512 5.77 17.86 -6.06
C GLY A 512 6.40 19.02 -5.29
N VAL A 513 6.17 19.04 -3.98
CA VAL A 513 6.60 20.13 -3.10
C VAL A 513 7.50 19.67 -1.95
N ALA A 514 7.58 18.37 -1.67
CA ALA A 514 8.46 17.84 -0.64
C ALA A 514 8.96 16.42 -0.99
N PRO A 515 10.23 16.07 -0.65
CA PRO A 515 11.26 17.01 -0.23
C PRO A 515 11.57 18.02 -1.36
N THR A 516 12.14 19.17 -1.00
CA THR A 516 12.50 20.19 -1.99
C THR A 516 13.81 19.80 -2.69
N PRO A 517 14.05 20.22 -3.95
CA PRO A 517 15.32 19.97 -4.62
C PRO A 517 16.55 20.37 -3.80
N LYS A 518 16.51 21.55 -3.17
CA LYS A 518 17.60 22.02 -2.30
C LYS A 518 17.80 21.11 -1.09
N ARG A 519 16.72 20.59 -0.50
CA ARG A 519 16.79 19.69 0.65
C ARG A 519 17.40 18.33 0.27
N ILE A 520 17.06 17.81 -0.91
CA ILE A 520 17.62 16.55 -1.43
C ILE A 520 19.14 16.66 -1.67
N VAL A 521 19.64 17.84 -2.04
CA VAL A 521 21.09 18.06 -2.23
C VAL A 521 21.82 18.24 -0.88
N GLN A 522 21.12 18.77 0.12
CA GLN A 522 21.67 18.99 1.45
C GLN A 522 21.83 17.70 2.25
N ASP A 523 20.83 16.82 2.16
CA ASP A 523 20.82 15.48 2.76
C ASP A 523 21.64 14.50 1.93
#